data_AF-A0A954V4S1-F1
#
_entry.id   AF-A0A954V4S1-F1
#
_cell.length_a   1.000
_cell.length_b   1.000
_cell.length_c   1.000
_cell.angle_alpha   90.00
_cell.angle_beta   90.00
_cell.angle_gamma   90.00
#
_symmetry.space_group_name_H-M   'P 1'
#
loop_
_entity.id
_entity.type
_entity.pdbx_description
1 polymer ?
#
loop_
_entity_poly.entity_id
_entity_poly.type
_entity_poly.pdbx_seq_one_letter_code
_entity_poly.pdbx_strand_id
1 'polypeptide(L)'
;MHTQQIVELAALVASHGPTIIRGSLRASDSSSHEYWTASKCRLDRWREVIADPIHRPNLFVPTLEELFVSEILTRVWSAIARGFDLHHDSTELEPVAASIFVGHMEARHRALKLVLTGRFLSEYHATQLNRLRRRCERWTDVLLAYVGPPKMSHRFAHDSNRLEDFAESIGRPKERPKEPLTWPLVLATMKESFSANPGHSSPNSDLNQRIASGILACFGPDIFDSSGQFQSLWQWRIFHAASDTQGMIEGLLAADDESRQPWTHARNRPTRLGEK
;
A
#
# COMPACT_ATOMS: atom_id res chain seq x y z
N MET A 1 11.60 -10.98 11.92
CA MET A 1 11.23 -10.91 10.48
C MET A 1 12.38 -10.37 9.65
N HIS A 2 12.76 -11.05 8.56
CA HIS A 2 13.83 -10.68 7.62
C HIS A 2 13.37 -9.62 6.60
N THR A 3 14.30 -8.86 6.00
CA THR A 3 13.99 -7.81 5.01
C THR A 3 13.26 -8.35 3.78
N GLN A 4 13.57 -9.56 3.33
CA GLN A 4 12.83 -10.25 2.26
C GLN A 4 11.34 -10.40 2.59
N GLN A 5 10.99 -10.69 3.84
CA GLN A 5 9.58 -10.84 4.23
C GLN A 5 8.84 -9.49 4.16
N ILE A 6 9.55 -8.36 4.32
CA ILE A 6 8.98 -7.02 4.15
C ILE A 6 8.63 -6.77 2.68
N VAL A 7 9.53 -7.18 1.78
CA VAL A 7 9.34 -7.12 0.32
C VAL A 7 8.13 -7.96 -0.09
N GLU A 8 8.04 -9.19 0.43
CA GLU A 8 6.90 -10.09 0.17
C GLU A 8 5.58 -9.52 0.69
N LEU A 9 5.58 -8.93 1.90
CA LEU A 9 4.41 -8.23 2.42
C LEU A 9 4.03 -7.04 1.55
N ALA A 10 5.00 -6.27 1.05
CA ALA A 10 4.74 -5.15 0.16
C ALA A 10 4.06 -5.63 -1.15
N ALA A 11 4.55 -6.73 -1.72
CA ALA A 11 3.96 -7.34 -2.91
C ALA A 11 2.53 -7.79 -2.65
N LEU A 12 2.31 -8.50 -1.54
CA LEU A 12 1.00 -9.00 -1.12
C LEU A 12 -0.01 -7.86 -0.98
N VAL A 13 0.35 -6.85 -0.20
CA VAL A 13 -0.50 -5.69 0.07
C VAL A 13 -0.75 -4.88 -1.21
N ALA A 14 0.23 -4.76 -2.10
CA ALA A 14 0.04 -4.13 -3.41
C ALA A 14 -0.92 -4.91 -4.32
N SER A 15 -0.81 -6.24 -4.40
CA SER A 15 -1.71 -7.05 -5.24
C SER A 15 -3.16 -7.04 -4.76
N HIS A 16 -3.37 -6.83 -3.46
CA HIS A 16 -4.71 -6.68 -2.90
C HIS A 16 -5.12 -5.22 -2.74
N GLY A 17 -4.31 -4.25 -3.18
CA GLY A 17 -4.55 -2.81 -3.02
C GLY A 17 -5.96 -2.37 -3.45
N PRO A 18 -6.43 -2.71 -4.67
CA PRO A 18 -7.77 -2.32 -5.11
C PRO A 18 -8.92 -2.97 -4.30
N THR A 19 -8.68 -4.13 -3.70
CA THR A 19 -9.63 -4.81 -2.81
C THR A 19 -9.61 -4.18 -1.43
N ILE A 20 -8.42 -3.91 -0.89
CA ILE A 20 -8.23 -3.23 0.39
C ILE A 20 -8.86 -1.83 0.38
N ILE A 21 -8.66 -1.07 -0.70
CA ILE A 21 -9.16 0.30 -0.85
C ILE A 21 -10.70 0.34 -0.90
N ARG A 22 -11.34 -0.67 -1.50
CA ARG A 22 -12.80 -0.72 -1.67
C ARG A 22 -13.52 -1.48 -0.57
N GLY A 23 -12.83 -2.40 0.09
CA GLY A 23 -13.37 -3.19 1.18
C GLY A 23 -13.40 -2.40 2.48
N SER A 24 -14.02 -3.00 3.50
CA SER A 24 -13.99 -2.45 4.86
C SER A 24 -12.67 -2.86 5.53
N LEU A 25 -11.75 -1.90 5.70
CA LEU A 25 -10.69 -2.06 6.70
C LEU A 25 -11.35 -1.97 8.07
N ARG A 26 -11.04 -2.93 8.94
CA ARG A 26 -11.27 -2.79 10.38
C ARG A 26 -9.99 -2.30 11.01
N ALA A 27 -9.48 -1.16 10.55
CA ALA A 27 -8.35 -0.52 11.19
C ALA A 27 -8.78 -0.12 12.61
N SER A 28 -8.65 -1.05 13.55
CA SER A 28 -8.84 -0.74 14.95
C SER A 28 -7.82 0.33 15.32
N ASP A 29 -8.18 1.25 16.21
CA ASP A 29 -7.22 2.21 16.76
C ASP A 29 -5.96 1.52 17.30
N SER A 30 -6.10 0.28 17.79
CA SER A 30 -4.98 -0.53 18.26
C SER A 30 -4.01 -0.97 17.15
N SER A 31 -4.49 -1.32 15.95
CA SER A 31 -3.62 -1.83 14.88
C SER A 31 -2.88 -0.70 14.18
N SER A 32 -3.54 0.43 13.94
CA SER A 32 -2.92 1.65 13.42
C SER A 32 -1.89 2.22 14.41
N HIS A 33 -2.19 2.19 15.71
CA HIS A 33 -1.26 2.61 16.76
C HIS A 33 -0.03 1.70 16.86
N GLU A 34 -0.20 0.37 16.74
CA GLU A 34 0.92 -0.58 16.76
C GLU A 34 1.85 -0.39 15.55
N TYR A 35 1.27 -0.23 14.34
CA TYR A 35 2.02 0.12 13.14
C TYR A 35 2.82 1.41 13.33
N TRP A 36 2.17 2.45 13.86
CA TRP A 36 2.79 3.76 14.08
C TRP A 36 3.95 3.66 15.09
N THR A 37 3.70 3.07 16.26
CA THR A 37 4.67 2.96 17.35
C THR A 37 5.90 2.17 16.90
N ALA A 38 5.70 0.99 16.32
CA ALA A 38 6.81 0.17 15.84
C ALA A 38 7.62 0.87 14.73
N SER A 39 6.93 1.61 13.85
CA SER A 39 7.58 2.40 12.80
C SER A 39 8.41 3.56 13.37
N LYS A 40 7.89 4.30 14.36
CA LYS A 40 8.64 5.39 15.03
C LYS A 40 9.87 4.87 15.76
N CYS A 41 9.74 3.79 16.54
CA CYS A 41 10.88 3.14 17.18
C CYS A 41 11.95 2.73 16.16
N ARG A 42 11.54 2.22 14.99
CA ARG A 42 12.49 1.80 13.95
C ARG A 42 13.23 2.99 13.35
N LEU A 43 12.51 4.08 13.06
CA LEU A 43 13.11 5.33 12.59
C LEU A 43 14.13 5.89 13.59
N ASP A 44 13.83 5.83 14.89
CA ASP A 44 14.76 6.26 15.94
C ASP A 44 16.01 5.38 16.00
N ARG A 45 15.86 4.04 15.94
CA ARG A 45 17.00 3.12 15.90
C ARG A 45 17.88 3.34 14.66
N TRP A 46 17.27 3.57 13.49
CA TRP A 46 18.02 3.95 12.28
C TRP A 46 18.77 5.26 12.48
N ARG A 47 18.11 6.28 13.06
CA ARG A 47 18.73 7.58 13.33
C ARG A 47 19.98 7.44 14.20
N GLU A 48 19.93 6.63 15.25
CA GLU A 48 21.09 6.41 16.13
C GLU A 48 22.26 5.76 15.39
N VAL A 49 22.01 4.71 14.59
CA VAL A 49 23.07 4.03 13.84
C VAL A 49 23.66 4.93 12.75
N ILE A 50 22.82 5.71 12.08
CA ILE A 50 23.22 6.65 11.02
C ILE A 50 24.00 7.84 11.60
N ALA A 51 23.66 8.31 12.80
CA ALA A 51 24.33 9.41 13.46
C ALA A 51 25.75 9.05 13.93
N ASP A 52 25.97 7.79 14.29
CA ASP A 52 27.26 7.33 14.80
C ASP A 52 27.73 5.99 14.20
N PRO A 53 28.15 6.00 12.91
CA PRO A 53 28.63 4.79 12.24
C PRO A 53 29.92 4.21 12.84
N ILE A 54 30.72 5.04 13.53
CA ILE A 54 32.03 4.65 14.08
C ILE A 54 31.85 3.72 15.28
N HIS A 55 30.89 4.00 16.15
CA HIS A 55 30.62 3.18 17.33
C HIS A 55 29.72 1.97 17.04
N ARG A 56 29.10 1.92 15.85
CA ARG A 56 28.22 0.81 15.42
C ARG A 56 28.56 0.30 14.01
N PRO A 57 29.83 -0.02 13.69
CA PRO A 57 30.26 -0.30 12.31
C PRO A 57 29.59 -1.55 11.74
N ASN A 58 29.35 -2.57 12.59
CA ASN A 58 28.71 -3.83 12.19
C ASN A 58 27.22 -3.69 11.89
N LEU A 59 26.57 -2.63 12.40
CA LEU A 59 25.15 -2.37 12.17
C LEU A 59 24.91 -1.38 11.05
N PHE A 60 25.93 -0.61 10.65
CA PHE A 60 25.77 0.50 9.72
C PHE A 60 25.26 0.06 8.35
N VAL A 61 26.01 -0.80 7.64
CA VAL A 61 25.60 -1.28 6.31
C VAL A 61 24.26 -2.04 6.36
N PRO A 62 24.06 -3.02 7.27
CA PRO A 62 22.76 -3.70 7.39
C PRO A 62 21.58 -2.76 7.67
N THR A 63 21.81 -1.68 8.43
CA THR A 63 20.76 -0.67 8.70
C THR A 63 20.39 0.10 7.45
N LEU A 64 21.38 0.47 6.61
CA LEU A 64 21.10 1.13 5.33
C LEU A 64 20.36 0.20 4.36
N GLU A 65 20.72 -1.09 4.33
CA GLU A 65 20.01 -2.09 3.54
C GLU A 65 18.56 -2.25 4.00
N GLU A 66 18.34 -2.41 5.32
CA GLU A 66 17.00 -2.51 5.90
C GLU A 66 16.16 -1.27 5.61
N LEU A 67 16.76 -0.07 5.68
CA LEU A 67 16.11 1.20 5.35
C LEU A 67 15.60 1.19 3.91
N PHE A 68 16.48 0.96 2.93
CA PHE A 68 16.09 0.99 1.51
C PHE A 68 15.04 -0.07 1.17
N VAL A 69 15.15 -1.27 1.74
CA VAL A 69 14.18 -2.34 1.51
C VAL A 69 12.84 -2.02 2.16
N SER A 70 12.84 -1.48 3.38
CA SER A 70 11.63 -1.11 4.10
C SER A 70 10.86 0.04 3.46
N GLU A 71 11.52 0.83 2.61
CA GLU A 71 10.89 1.91 1.88
C GLU A 71 9.80 1.41 0.92
N ILE A 72 10.00 0.23 0.32
CA ILE A 72 9.05 -0.37 -0.61
C ILE A 72 7.68 -0.51 0.07
N LEU A 73 7.64 -1.18 1.22
CA LEU A 73 6.42 -1.35 2.00
C LEU A 73 5.88 0.00 2.50
N THR A 74 6.75 0.91 2.94
CA THR A 74 6.31 2.22 3.44
C THR A 74 5.57 3.01 2.37
N ARG A 75 6.07 3.03 1.13
CA ARG A 75 5.45 3.72 -0.02
C ARG A 75 4.15 3.04 -0.45
N VAL A 76 4.16 1.71 -0.61
CA VAL A 76 2.97 0.94 -0.98
C VAL A 76 1.86 1.12 0.05
N TRP A 77 2.18 0.98 1.34
CA TRP A 77 1.19 1.14 2.40
C TRP A 77 0.65 2.57 2.49
N SER A 78 1.48 3.58 2.29
CA SER A 78 1.02 4.98 2.26
C SER A 78 0.09 5.27 1.09
N ALA A 79 0.35 4.66 -0.07
CA ALA A 79 -0.55 4.75 -1.23
C ALA A 79 -1.91 4.10 -0.95
N ILE A 80 -1.92 2.95 -0.28
CA ILE A 80 -3.14 2.24 0.10
C ILE A 80 -3.91 3.00 1.17
N ALA A 81 -3.24 3.48 2.22
CA ALA A 81 -3.85 4.27 3.29
C ALA A 81 -4.55 5.51 2.73
N ARG A 82 -3.87 6.26 1.85
CA ARG A 82 -4.46 7.39 1.13
C ARG A 82 -5.63 6.94 0.25
N GLY A 83 -5.46 5.84 -0.49
CA GLY A 83 -6.51 5.36 -1.37
C GLY A 83 -7.77 4.96 -0.62
N PHE A 84 -7.60 4.33 0.54
CA PHE A 84 -8.67 3.93 1.43
C PHE A 84 -9.43 5.15 1.99
N ASP A 85 -8.72 6.11 2.58
CA ASP A 85 -9.30 7.33 3.15
C ASP A 85 -10.05 8.13 2.07
N LEU A 86 -9.48 8.25 0.87
CA LEU A 86 -10.15 8.90 -0.27
C LEU A 86 -11.41 8.16 -0.75
N HIS A 87 -11.42 6.82 -0.70
CA HIS A 87 -12.58 6.04 -1.13
C HIS A 87 -13.72 6.09 -0.12
N HIS A 88 -13.41 6.19 1.17
CA HIS A 88 -14.38 6.16 2.27
C HIS A 88 -14.72 7.54 2.85
N ASP A 89 -14.17 8.62 2.27
CA ASP A 89 -14.30 10.00 2.79
C ASP A 89 -13.92 10.10 4.28
N SER A 90 -12.82 9.45 4.65
CA SER A 90 -12.29 9.40 6.02
C SER A 90 -10.89 10.00 6.09
N THR A 91 -10.37 10.17 7.32
CA THR A 91 -9.00 10.69 7.57
C THR A 91 -8.32 9.90 8.70
N GLU A 92 -8.52 8.59 8.73
CA GLU A 92 -8.04 7.74 9.82
C GLU A 92 -6.66 7.17 9.54
N LEU A 93 -6.42 6.64 8.34
CA LEU A 93 -5.24 5.85 8.05
C LEU A 93 -4.13 6.64 7.36
N GLU A 94 -4.49 7.58 6.47
CA GLU A 94 -3.54 8.40 5.73
C GLU A 94 -2.65 9.24 6.67
N PRO A 95 -3.16 9.96 7.69
CA PRO A 95 -2.31 10.79 8.54
C PRO A 95 -1.23 9.97 9.27
N VAL A 96 -1.60 8.77 9.73
CA VAL A 96 -0.69 7.84 10.39
C VAL A 96 0.39 7.39 9.41
N ALA A 97 0.01 6.86 8.24
CA ALA A 97 0.95 6.39 7.23
C ALA A 97 1.85 7.51 6.69
N ALA A 98 1.28 8.69 6.42
CA ALA A 98 2.00 9.87 5.94
C ALA A 98 3.07 10.33 6.94
N SER A 99 2.78 10.29 8.25
CA SER A 99 3.76 10.64 9.29
C SER A 99 4.97 9.69 9.32
N ILE A 100 4.77 8.41 8.98
CA ILE A 100 5.84 7.42 8.88
C ILE A 100 6.59 7.60 7.56
N PHE A 101 5.88 7.84 6.47
CA PHE A 101 6.47 8.11 5.16
C PHE A 101 7.43 9.30 5.20
N VAL A 102 7.03 10.43 5.80
CA VAL A 102 7.90 11.60 5.94
C VAL A 102 9.16 11.27 6.75
N GLY A 103 9.02 10.55 7.87
CA GLY A 103 10.16 10.11 8.68
C GLY A 103 11.11 9.18 7.91
N HIS A 104 10.55 8.29 7.08
CA HIS A 104 11.33 7.41 6.21
C HIS A 104 12.09 8.23 5.16
N MET A 105 11.45 9.19 4.51
CA MET A 105 12.08 10.05 3.50
C MET A 105 13.26 10.85 4.07
N GLU A 106 13.14 11.34 5.30
CA GLU A 106 14.23 12.01 6.01
C GLU A 106 15.40 11.05 6.30
N ALA A 107 15.11 9.84 6.80
CA ALA A 107 16.13 8.82 7.05
C ALA A 107 16.85 8.43 5.74
N ARG A 108 16.10 8.25 4.65
CA ARG A 108 16.62 8.00 3.30
C ARG A 108 17.52 9.12 2.82
N HIS A 109 17.11 10.38 2.97
CA HIS A 109 17.94 11.52 2.58
C HIS A 109 19.31 11.44 3.26
N ARG A 110 19.33 11.23 4.59
CA ARG A 110 20.58 11.10 5.36
C ARG A 110 21.42 9.92 4.89
N ALA A 111 20.79 8.76 4.68
CA ALA A 111 21.45 7.58 4.14
C ALA A 111 22.11 7.85 2.77
N LEU A 112 21.39 8.50 1.85
CA LEU A 112 21.91 8.83 0.51
C LEU A 112 23.09 9.80 0.59
N LYS A 113 23.05 10.78 1.50
CA LYS A 113 24.18 11.68 1.73
C LYS A 113 25.43 10.92 2.17
N LEU A 114 25.28 9.94 3.06
CA LEU A 114 26.39 9.09 3.50
C LEU A 114 26.94 8.22 2.36
N VAL A 115 26.05 7.56 1.60
CA VAL A 115 26.43 6.76 0.42
C VAL A 115 27.16 7.61 -0.63
N LEU A 116 26.68 8.82 -0.90
CA LEU A 116 27.29 9.74 -1.88
C LEU A 116 28.66 10.25 -1.41
N THR A 117 28.80 10.60 -0.14
CA THR A 117 30.08 11.08 0.41
C THR A 117 31.12 9.96 0.56
N GLY A 118 30.71 8.69 0.50
CA GLY A 118 31.58 7.53 0.72
C GLY A 118 32.12 7.42 2.14
N ARG A 119 31.71 8.29 3.07
CA ARG A 119 32.21 8.32 4.44
C ARG A 119 31.72 7.06 5.17
N PHE A 120 32.65 6.32 5.77
CA PHE A 120 32.39 5.07 6.50
C PHE A 120 31.97 3.86 5.65
N LEU A 121 32.06 3.94 4.32
CA LEU A 121 31.75 2.84 3.41
C LEU A 121 32.98 2.47 2.59
N SER A 122 33.20 1.18 2.39
CA SER A 122 34.08 0.72 1.32
C SER A 122 33.42 0.97 -0.04
N GLU A 123 34.22 1.10 -1.10
CA GLU A 123 33.73 1.23 -2.47
C GLU A 123 32.79 0.08 -2.87
N TYR A 124 33.11 -1.13 -2.40
CA TYR A 124 32.27 -2.31 -2.55
C TYR A 124 30.88 -2.10 -1.93
N HIS A 125 30.82 -1.72 -0.64
CA HIS A 125 29.54 -1.51 0.04
C HIS A 125 28.73 -0.36 -0.57
N ALA A 126 29.38 0.73 -0.96
CA ALA A 126 28.70 1.85 -1.64
C ALA A 126 28.05 1.41 -2.97
N THR A 127 28.76 0.59 -3.75
CA THR A 127 28.24 0.04 -5.01
C THR A 127 27.07 -0.91 -4.78
N GLN A 128 27.16 -1.82 -3.78
CA GLN A 128 26.08 -2.74 -3.45
C GLN A 128 24.83 -1.99 -2.96
N LEU A 129 24.99 -1.02 -2.06
CA LEU A 129 23.88 -0.20 -1.57
C LEU A 129 23.21 0.59 -2.69
N ASN A 130 23.97 1.14 -3.64
CA ASN A 130 23.40 1.86 -4.78
C ASN A 130 22.63 0.91 -5.72
N ARG A 131 23.10 -0.32 -5.93
CA ARG A 131 22.38 -1.35 -6.70
C ARG A 131 21.09 -1.76 -5.99
N LEU A 132 21.15 -2.00 -4.68
CA LEU A 132 19.98 -2.33 -3.86
C LEU A 132 18.95 -1.19 -3.89
N ARG A 133 19.38 0.06 -3.70
CA ARG A 133 18.52 1.24 -3.78
C ARG A 133 17.77 1.30 -5.11
N ARG A 134 18.48 1.24 -6.24
CA ARG A 134 17.85 1.30 -7.59
C ARG A 134 16.88 0.15 -7.82
N ARG A 135 17.19 -1.04 -7.28
CA ARG A 135 16.31 -2.21 -7.32
C ARG A 135 15.03 -1.95 -6.52
N CYS A 136 15.14 -1.42 -5.29
CA CYS A 136 13.99 -1.06 -4.46
C CYS A 136 13.11 0.00 -5.14
N GLU A 137 13.72 1.01 -5.76
CA GLU A 137 12.99 2.07 -6.47
C GLU A 137 12.16 1.52 -7.62
N ARG A 138 12.77 0.70 -8.48
CA ARG A 138 12.09 0.09 -9.62
C ARG A 138 10.94 -0.80 -9.18
N TRP A 139 11.18 -1.68 -8.21
CA TRP A 139 10.15 -2.56 -7.68
C TRP A 139 9.03 -1.80 -6.99
N THR A 140 9.33 -0.69 -6.31
CA THR A 140 8.29 0.16 -5.72
C THR A 140 7.35 0.71 -6.78
N ASP A 141 7.86 1.24 -7.89
CA ASP A 141 6.98 1.78 -8.94
C ASP A 141 6.15 0.68 -9.62
N VAL A 142 6.71 -0.53 -9.81
CA VAL A 142 5.96 -1.70 -10.27
C VAL A 142 4.80 -2.01 -9.31
N LEU A 143 5.07 -2.10 -8.01
CA LEU A 143 4.05 -2.44 -7.01
C LEU A 143 2.98 -1.36 -6.88
N LEU A 144 3.36 -0.09 -6.93
CA LEU A 144 2.42 1.02 -6.90
C LEU A 144 1.45 1.03 -8.09
N ALA A 145 1.85 0.45 -9.23
CA ALA A 145 0.98 0.28 -10.39
C ALA A 145 -0.13 -0.77 -10.13
N TYR A 146 0.06 -1.69 -9.19
CA TYR A 146 -0.97 -2.66 -8.78
C TYR A 146 -1.95 -2.10 -7.74
N VAL A 147 -1.55 -1.06 -6.98
CA VAL A 147 -2.38 -0.49 -5.90
C VAL A 147 -3.67 0.14 -6.43
N GLY A 148 -3.61 0.84 -7.55
CA GLY A 148 -4.75 1.57 -8.10
C GLY A 148 -4.35 2.54 -9.21
N PRO A 149 -5.27 3.42 -9.65
CA PRO A 149 -4.98 4.42 -10.68
C PRO A 149 -3.74 5.28 -10.35
N PRO A 150 -2.86 5.59 -11.34
CA PRO A 150 -1.62 6.34 -11.11
C PRO A 150 -1.79 7.64 -10.31
N LYS A 151 -2.89 8.39 -10.57
CA LYS A 151 -3.28 9.61 -9.84
C LYS A 151 -3.27 9.46 -8.30
N MET A 152 -3.50 8.26 -7.78
CA MET A 152 -3.50 7.99 -6.33
C MET A 152 -2.08 7.70 -5.79
N SER A 153 -1.23 7.09 -6.62
CA SER A 153 0.08 6.58 -6.23
C SER A 153 1.25 7.49 -6.61
N HIS A 154 1.07 8.49 -7.49
CA HIS A 154 2.14 9.36 -7.99
C HIS A 154 3.02 9.97 -6.91
N ARG A 155 2.41 10.44 -5.81
CA ARG A 155 3.14 11.05 -4.69
C ARG A 155 4.12 10.08 -4.02
N PHE A 156 3.88 8.79 -4.13
CA PHE A 156 4.67 7.73 -3.50
C PHE A 156 5.60 7.03 -4.50
N ALA A 157 5.54 7.36 -5.79
CA ALA A 157 6.46 6.83 -6.79
C ALA A 157 7.87 7.43 -6.63
N HIS A 158 8.87 6.68 -7.09
CA HIS A 158 10.19 7.22 -7.36
C HIS A 158 10.26 7.86 -8.74
N ASP A 159 9.55 7.27 -9.70
CA ASP A 159 9.48 7.73 -11.08
C ASP A 159 8.04 7.60 -11.58
N SER A 160 7.36 8.74 -11.66
CA SER A 160 5.96 8.82 -12.08
C SER A 160 5.73 8.30 -13.49
N ASN A 161 6.68 8.49 -14.41
CA ASN A 161 6.53 8.02 -15.78
C ASN A 161 6.62 6.49 -15.82
N ARG A 162 7.58 5.92 -15.08
CA ARG A 162 7.70 4.46 -14.94
C ARG A 162 6.45 3.84 -14.30
N LEU A 163 5.87 4.50 -13.30
CA LEU A 163 4.60 4.08 -12.70
C LEU A 163 3.48 4.03 -13.76
N GLU A 164 3.35 5.08 -14.57
CA GLU A 164 2.34 5.15 -15.65
C GLU A 164 2.52 4.05 -16.69
N ASP A 165 3.76 3.82 -17.15
CA ASP A 165 4.09 2.75 -18.10
C ASP A 165 3.65 1.37 -17.57
N PHE A 166 3.93 1.08 -16.29
CA PHE A 166 3.49 -0.16 -15.67
C PHE A 166 1.97 -0.23 -15.51
N ALA A 167 1.33 0.86 -15.09
CA ALA A 167 -0.12 0.90 -14.94
C ALA A 167 -0.84 0.70 -16.28
N GLU A 168 -0.31 1.24 -17.38
CA GLU A 168 -0.82 1.00 -18.73
C GLU A 168 -0.66 -0.47 -19.13
N SER A 169 0.49 -1.09 -18.80
CA SER A 169 0.75 -2.49 -19.10
C SER A 169 -0.18 -3.47 -18.35
N ILE A 170 -0.59 -3.09 -17.12
CA ILE A 170 -1.51 -3.87 -16.28
C ILE A 170 -2.98 -3.60 -16.67
N GLY A 171 -3.29 -2.36 -17.06
CA GLY A 171 -4.64 -1.81 -17.17
C GLY A 171 -5.33 -1.87 -18.53
N ARG A 172 -4.86 -2.67 -19.50
CA ARG A 172 -5.53 -2.80 -20.83
C ARG A 172 -6.22 -4.16 -21.05
N PRO A 173 -7.47 -4.33 -20.61
CA PRO A 173 -8.35 -5.41 -21.04
C PRO A 173 -9.14 -5.01 -22.30
N LYS A 174 -8.51 -4.46 -23.34
CA LYS A 174 -9.26 -4.06 -24.55
C LYS A 174 -9.43 -5.15 -25.60
N GLU A 175 -8.61 -6.20 -25.66
CA GLU A 175 -8.75 -7.17 -26.76
C GLU A 175 -8.51 -8.67 -26.45
N ARG A 176 -8.05 -9.07 -25.27
CA ARG A 176 -7.97 -10.50 -24.90
C ARG A 176 -8.10 -10.73 -23.39
N PRO A 177 -8.76 -11.82 -22.94
CA PRO A 177 -8.59 -12.33 -21.59
C PRO A 177 -7.19 -12.93 -21.48
N LYS A 178 -6.16 -12.09 -21.33
CA LYS A 178 -4.82 -12.57 -20.96
C LYS A 178 -4.83 -12.84 -19.45
N GLU A 179 -4.64 -14.12 -19.18
CA GLU A 179 -4.74 -14.84 -17.92
C GLU A 179 -4.03 -14.25 -16.68
N PRO A 180 -4.40 -14.74 -15.48
CA PRO A 180 -3.80 -14.46 -14.17
C PRO A 180 -2.31 -14.84 -13.97
N LEU A 181 -1.56 -15.18 -15.03
CA LEU A 181 -0.18 -15.69 -14.96
C LEU A 181 0.90 -14.61 -14.81
N THR A 182 0.59 -13.33 -15.05
CA THR A 182 1.58 -12.25 -14.96
C THR A 182 2.03 -11.98 -13.52
N TRP A 183 1.10 -11.99 -12.56
CA TRP A 183 1.44 -11.65 -11.16
C TRP A 183 2.32 -12.70 -10.47
N PRO A 184 2.07 -14.03 -10.59
CA PRO A 184 2.98 -15.04 -10.06
C PRO A 184 4.41 -14.91 -10.59
N LEU A 185 4.58 -14.59 -11.88
CA LEU A 185 5.90 -14.35 -12.48
C LEU A 185 6.56 -13.08 -11.93
N VAL A 186 5.80 -11.99 -11.78
CA VAL A 186 6.26 -10.74 -11.15
C VAL A 186 6.71 -11.01 -9.71
N LEU A 187 5.92 -11.76 -8.94
CA LEU A 187 6.27 -12.14 -7.57
C LEU A 187 7.52 -13.03 -7.51
N ALA A 188 7.64 -14.02 -8.41
CA ALA A 188 8.81 -14.89 -8.47
C ALA A 188 10.09 -14.12 -8.83
N THR A 189 10.02 -13.25 -9.83
CA THR A 189 11.15 -12.39 -10.23
C THR A 189 11.51 -11.36 -9.17
N MET A 190 10.52 -10.85 -8.44
CA MET A 190 10.74 -9.99 -7.28
C MET A 190 11.46 -10.74 -6.16
N LYS A 191 10.95 -11.90 -5.75
CA LYS A 191 11.59 -12.73 -4.72
C LYS A 191 13.05 -13.02 -5.09
N GLU A 192 13.28 -13.48 -6.32
CA GLU A 192 14.64 -13.74 -6.82
C GLU A 192 15.54 -12.49 -6.78
N SER A 193 14.98 -11.32 -7.09
CA SER A 193 15.71 -10.05 -7.01
C SER A 193 16.17 -9.72 -5.58
N PHE A 194 15.59 -10.30 -4.53
CA PHE A 194 15.95 -10.06 -3.12
C PHE A 194 16.50 -11.31 -2.40
N SER A 195 16.58 -12.47 -3.07
CA SER A 195 17.13 -13.72 -2.52
C SER A 195 18.64 -13.66 -2.21
N ALA A 196 19.36 -12.68 -2.74
CA ALA A 196 20.82 -12.68 -2.80
C ALA A 196 21.57 -12.44 -1.46
N ASN A 197 20.94 -12.51 -0.28
CA ASN A 197 21.66 -12.34 0.98
C ASN A 197 21.02 -13.09 2.18
N PRO A 198 21.06 -14.44 2.22
CA PRO A 198 20.46 -15.23 3.29
C PRO A 198 21.18 -15.19 4.65
N GLY A 199 22.24 -14.38 4.81
CA GLY A 199 23.15 -14.44 5.96
C GLY A 199 23.09 -13.28 6.97
N HIS A 200 22.42 -12.17 6.67
CA HIS A 200 22.42 -11.00 7.57
C HIS A 200 21.09 -10.89 8.31
N SER A 201 21.13 -11.14 9.63
CA SER A 201 19.99 -10.86 10.51
C SER A 201 19.58 -9.38 10.38
N SER A 202 18.30 -9.13 10.12
CA SER A 202 17.76 -7.77 10.01
C SER A 202 17.96 -7.03 11.34
N PRO A 203 18.61 -5.85 11.36
CA PRO A 203 18.93 -5.13 12.60
C PRO A 203 17.73 -4.88 13.51
N ASN A 204 16.54 -4.73 12.93
CA ASN A 204 15.29 -4.47 13.64
C ASN A 204 14.23 -5.53 13.34
N SER A 205 14.63 -6.81 13.38
CA SER A 205 13.75 -7.93 13.05
C SER A 205 12.46 -8.01 13.90
N ASP A 206 12.52 -7.52 15.14
CA ASP A 206 11.40 -7.37 16.08
C ASP A 206 10.41 -6.29 15.59
N LEU A 207 10.91 -5.11 15.26
CA LEU A 207 10.10 -3.99 14.78
C LEU A 207 9.51 -4.28 13.41
N ASN A 208 10.26 -4.96 12.53
CA ASN A 208 9.74 -5.38 11.22
C ASN A 208 8.53 -6.29 11.37
N GLN A 209 8.58 -7.24 12.33
CA GLN A 209 7.45 -8.13 12.63
C GLN A 209 6.26 -7.37 13.20
N ARG A 210 6.48 -6.42 14.11
CA ARG A 210 5.41 -5.58 14.69
C ARG A 210 4.75 -4.68 13.65
N ILE A 211 5.53 -4.06 12.77
CA ILE A 211 5.04 -3.26 11.64
C ILE A 211 4.18 -4.13 10.71
N ALA A 212 4.67 -5.31 10.35
CA ALA A 212 3.93 -6.25 9.52
C ALA A 212 2.61 -6.68 10.18
N SER A 213 2.66 -7.00 11.46
CA SER A 213 1.48 -7.39 12.24
C SER A 213 0.46 -6.25 12.33
N GLY A 214 0.91 -5.01 12.57
CA GLY A 214 0.05 -3.82 12.60
C GLY A 214 -0.64 -3.56 11.26
N ILE A 215 0.10 -3.68 10.14
CA ILE A 215 -0.47 -3.56 8.78
C ILE A 215 -1.48 -4.68 8.53
N LEU A 216 -1.11 -5.93 8.82
CA LEU A 216 -1.99 -7.08 8.60
C LEU A 216 -3.26 -7.02 9.44
N ALA A 217 -3.17 -6.50 10.67
CA ALA A 217 -4.30 -6.35 11.57
C ALA A 217 -5.30 -5.25 11.14
N CYS A 218 -4.93 -4.37 10.22
CA CYS A 218 -5.89 -3.42 9.63
C CYS A 218 -6.91 -4.13 8.71
N PHE A 219 -6.57 -5.32 8.23
CA PHE A 219 -7.40 -6.07 7.30
C PHE A 219 -8.51 -6.84 8.01
N GLY A 220 -9.73 -6.82 7.43
CA GLY A 220 -10.82 -7.70 7.86
C GLY A 220 -10.54 -9.17 7.52
N PRO A 221 -11.18 -10.14 8.20
CA PRO A 221 -11.00 -11.57 7.92
C PRO A 221 -11.38 -11.93 6.47
N ASP A 222 -12.21 -11.13 5.82
CA ASP A 222 -12.78 -11.37 4.49
C ASP A 222 -11.74 -11.35 3.36
N ILE A 223 -10.57 -10.74 3.61
CA ILE A 223 -9.48 -10.81 2.64
C ILE A 223 -8.61 -12.05 2.80
N PHE A 224 -8.85 -12.84 3.85
CA PHE A 224 -8.21 -14.11 4.09
C PHE A 224 -9.18 -15.26 3.72
N ASP A 225 -8.65 -16.36 3.18
CA ASP A 225 -9.39 -17.59 2.99
C ASP A 225 -9.46 -18.38 4.31
N SER A 226 -10.16 -19.52 4.29
CA SER A 226 -10.32 -20.38 5.46
C SER A 226 -9.00 -20.99 5.98
N SER A 227 -7.89 -20.84 5.25
CA SER A 227 -6.54 -21.24 5.66
C SER A 227 -5.68 -20.07 6.16
N GLY A 228 -6.23 -18.86 6.21
CA GLY A 228 -5.52 -17.64 6.62
C GLY A 228 -4.59 -17.09 5.53
N GLN A 229 -4.71 -17.53 4.29
CA GLN A 229 -4.01 -16.96 3.13
C GLN A 229 -4.82 -15.84 2.51
N PHE A 230 -4.21 -14.86 1.86
CA PHE A 230 -4.99 -13.83 1.18
C PHE A 230 -5.80 -14.42 0.02
N GLN A 231 -7.08 -14.06 -0.08
CA GLN A 231 -7.94 -14.46 -1.19
C GLN A 231 -7.46 -13.83 -2.50
N SER A 232 -7.39 -14.62 -3.57
CA SER A 232 -7.05 -14.08 -4.89
C SER A 232 -8.05 -12.98 -5.32
N LEU A 233 -7.59 -11.97 -6.07
CA LEU A 233 -8.46 -10.92 -6.62
C LEU A 233 -9.65 -11.47 -7.42
N TRP A 234 -9.50 -12.66 -8.03
CA TRP A 234 -10.57 -13.34 -8.75
C TRP A 234 -11.61 -13.95 -7.81
N GLN A 235 -11.19 -14.62 -6.72
CA GLN A 235 -12.10 -15.11 -5.69
C GLN A 235 -12.86 -13.97 -5.02
N TRP A 236 -12.17 -12.90 -4.63
CA TRP A 236 -12.82 -11.71 -4.06
C TRP A 236 -13.84 -11.12 -5.04
N ARG A 237 -13.49 -11.01 -6.33
CA ARG A 237 -14.43 -10.58 -7.37
C ARG A 237 -15.59 -11.53 -7.57
N ILE A 238 -15.45 -12.84 -7.39
CA ILE A 238 -16.59 -13.77 -7.51
C ILE A 238 -17.51 -13.68 -6.30
N PHE A 239 -16.95 -13.65 -5.10
CA PHE A 239 -17.72 -13.53 -3.87
C PHE A 239 -18.45 -12.19 -3.80
N HIS A 240 -17.81 -11.11 -4.26
CA HIS A 240 -18.41 -9.78 -4.24
C HIS A 240 -19.07 -9.36 -5.55
N ALA A 241 -18.89 -10.03 -6.70
CA ALA A 241 -19.69 -9.74 -7.90
C ALA A 241 -21.17 -10.04 -7.68
N ALA A 242 -21.49 -11.08 -6.89
CA ALA A 242 -22.86 -11.33 -6.47
C ALA A 242 -23.39 -10.18 -5.59
N SER A 243 -22.56 -9.66 -4.69
CA SER A 243 -22.91 -8.53 -3.82
C SER A 243 -23.02 -7.19 -4.58
N ASP A 244 -22.15 -6.94 -5.56
CA ASP A 244 -22.17 -5.76 -6.42
C ASP A 244 -23.38 -5.83 -7.37
N THR A 245 -23.70 -7.01 -7.89
CA THR A 245 -24.91 -7.23 -8.71
C THR A 245 -26.17 -7.08 -7.84
N GLN A 246 -26.16 -7.59 -6.61
CA GLN A 246 -27.25 -7.43 -5.66
C GLN A 246 -27.44 -5.96 -5.28
N GLY A 247 -26.38 -5.20 -5.01
CA GLY A 247 -26.45 -3.76 -4.74
C GLY A 247 -26.92 -2.94 -5.95
N MET A 248 -26.52 -3.31 -7.17
CA MET A 248 -27.04 -2.70 -8.40
C MET A 248 -28.52 -3.04 -8.63
N ILE A 249 -28.95 -4.27 -8.35
CA ILE A 249 -30.36 -4.69 -8.44
C ILE A 249 -31.21 -3.99 -7.38
N GLU A 250 -30.74 -3.92 -6.13
CA GLU A 250 -31.42 -3.20 -5.04
C GLU A 250 -31.52 -1.71 -5.35
N GLY A 251 -30.48 -1.10 -5.92
CA GLY A 251 -30.51 0.29 -6.39
C GLY A 251 -31.50 0.53 -7.54
N LEU A 252 -31.61 -0.42 -8.48
CA LEU A 252 -32.60 -0.35 -9.56
C LEU A 252 -34.03 -0.58 -9.06
N LEU A 253 -34.23 -1.51 -8.12
CA LEU A 253 -35.54 -1.79 -7.52
C LEU A 253 -36.01 -0.62 -6.64
N ALA A 254 -35.11 0.02 -5.90
CA ALA A 254 -35.42 1.23 -5.13
C ALA A 254 -35.79 2.42 -6.03
N ALA A 255 -35.07 2.60 -7.14
CA ALA A 255 -35.40 3.63 -8.13
C ALA A 255 -36.75 3.37 -8.84
N ASP A 256 -37.10 2.10 -9.08
CA ASP A 256 -38.40 1.70 -9.63
C ASP A 256 -39.54 1.94 -8.63
N ASP A 257 -39.33 1.73 -7.33
CA ASP A 257 -40.32 2.01 -6.28
C ASP A 257 -40.56 3.52 -6.08
N GLU A 258 -39.52 4.36 -6.19
CA GLU A 258 -39.66 5.81 -6.22
C GLU A 258 -40.43 6.30 -7.45
N SER A 259 -40.26 5.63 -8.60
CA SER A 259 -41.00 5.93 -9.84
C SER A 259 -42.48 5.49 -9.78
N ARG A 260 -42.82 4.57 -8.87
CA ARG A 260 -44.17 4.00 -8.68
C ARG A 260 -44.98 4.67 -7.57
N GLN A 261 -44.45 5.67 -6.87
CA GLN A 261 -45.28 6.46 -5.95
C GLN A 261 -46.47 7.05 -6.72
N PRO A 262 -47.72 6.68 -6.37
CA PRO A 262 -48.89 7.25 -7.01
C PRO A 262 -48.92 8.74 -6.71
N TRP A 263 -49.10 9.55 -7.75
CA TRP A 263 -49.42 10.96 -7.64
C TRP A 263 -50.72 11.14 -6.82
N THR A 264 -50.63 11.16 -5.49
CA THR A 264 -51.73 11.61 -4.64
C THR A 264 -51.77 13.13 -4.70
N HIS A 265 -52.65 13.62 -5.58
CA HIS A 265 -53.04 15.01 -5.74
C HIS A 265 -53.34 15.72 -4.41
N ALA A 266 -52.94 17.00 -4.31
CA ALA A 266 -53.91 18.08 -4.14
C ALA A 266 -53.29 19.45 -4.46
N ARG A 267 -53.61 19.95 -5.66
CA ARG A 267 -53.56 21.38 -5.97
C ARG A 267 -54.65 22.07 -5.13
N ASN A 268 -54.26 22.87 -4.14
CA ASN A 268 -55.14 23.94 -3.67
C ASN A 268 -54.83 25.22 -4.44
N ARG A 269 -55.57 25.45 -5.53
CA ARG A 269 -55.81 26.80 -6.06
C ARG A 269 -57.12 27.30 -5.45
N PRO A 270 -57.17 28.47 -4.83
CA PRO A 270 -58.42 29.19 -4.66
C PRO A 270 -58.70 29.99 -5.94
N THR A 271 -59.76 29.63 -6.66
CA THR A 271 -60.35 30.44 -7.73
C THR A 271 -61.15 31.59 -7.10
N ARG A 272 -60.93 32.80 -7.62
CA ARG A 272 -61.70 34.03 -7.34
C ARG A 272 -63.19 33.85 -7.64
N LEU A 273 -64.04 34.62 -6.95
CA LEU A 273 -65.19 35.34 -7.50
C LEU A 273 -65.62 36.42 -6.49
N GLY A 274 -65.80 37.65 -6.97
CA GLY A 274 -66.30 38.77 -6.17
C GLY A 274 -67.83 38.83 -6.15
N GLU A 275 -68.37 39.64 -5.23
CA GLU A 275 -69.58 40.48 -5.38
C GLU A 275 -69.95 41.12 -4.03
N LYS A 276 -69.62 42.42 -3.87
CA LYS A 276 -70.54 43.54 -3.60
C LYS A 276 -69.73 44.79 -3.25
#